data_AF-A0A838RJ81-F1
#
_entry.id   AF-A0A838RJ81-F1
#
_cell.length_a   1.000
_cell.length_b   1.000
_cell.length_c   1.000
_cell.angle_alpha   90.00
_cell.angle_beta   90.00
_cell.angle_gamma   90.00
#
_symmetry.space_group_name_H-M   'P 1'
#
loop_
_entity.id
_entity.type
_entity.pdbx_description
1 polymer ?
#
loop_
_entity_poly.entity_id
_entity_poly.type
_entity_poly.pdbx_seq_one_letter_code
_entity_poly.pdbx_strand_id
1 'polypeptide(L)' 'MVPRAWTLAWGIMSDQTFADELPASVAARYNLPLLRDSAPAPTPTRERAQARRAVEETIEALRALLDSSGPLP' A
#
# COMPACT_ATOMS: atom_id res chain seq x y z
N MET A 1 -6.22 -10.75 3.42
CA MET A 1 -5.32 -9.64 3.03
C MET A 1 -5.11 -8.65 4.18
N VAL A 2 -6.18 -8.20 4.84
CA VAL A 2 -6.14 -7.20 5.94
C VAL A 2 -5.11 -7.47 7.05
N PRO A 3 -4.96 -8.69 7.62
CA PRO A 3 -4.06 -8.88 8.77
C PRO A 3 -2.60 -8.54 8.49
N ARG A 4 -2.07 -8.94 7.32
CA ARG A 4 -0.67 -8.68 6.94
C ARG A 4 -0.41 -7.20 6.73
N ALA A 5 -1.33 -6.50 6.06
CA ALA A 5 -1.23 -5.06 5.85
C ALA A 5 -1.25 -4.28 7.18
N TRP A 6 -2.11 -4.70 8.13
CA TRP A 6 -2.18 -4.08 9.44
C TRP A 6 -0.96 -4.36 10.31
N THR A 7 -0.39 -5.57 10.25
CA THR A 7 0.88 -5.89 10.93
C THR A 7 2.01 -5.02 10.39
N LEU A 8 2.11 -4.85 9.08
CA LEU A 8 3.12 -3.98 8.46
C LEU A 8 2.94 -2.51 8.87
N ALA A 9 1.69 -2.01 8.87
CA ALA A 9 1.39 -0.66 9.33
C ALA A 9 1.75 -0.45 10.81
N TRP A 10 1.46 -1.44 11.66
CA TRP A 10 1.84 -1.40 13.07
C TRP A 10 3.36 -1.37 13.26
N GLY A 11 4.12 -2.12 12.45
CA GLY A 11 5.58 -2.05 12.45
C GLY A 11 6.07 -0.63 12.20
N ILE A 12 5.54 0.04 11.17
CA ILE A 12 5.88 1.45 10.87
C ILE A 12 5.52 2.37 12.04
N MET A 13 4.30 2.28 12.58
CA MET A 13 3.84 3.15 13.66
C MET A 13 4.62 2.96 14.97
N SER A 14 5.18 1.77 15.19
CA SER A 14 5.90 1.42 16.41
C SER A 14 7.42 1.39 16.26
N ASP A 15 7.94 1.85 15.11
CA ASP A 15 9.37 1.80 14.74
C ASP A 15 9.99 0.40 14.87
N GLN A 16 9.21 -0.62 14.52
CA GLN A 16 9.62 -2.03 14.55
C GLN A 16 9.60 -2.64 13.15
N THR A 17 10.57 -3.51 12.88
CA THR A 17 10.62 -4.30 11.66
C THR A 17 10.35 -5.76 11.96
N PHE A 18 9.42 -6.36 11.21
CA PHE A 18 9.13 -7.79 11.27
C PHE A 18 9.82 -8.56 10.16
N ALA A 19 10.24 -9.78 10.49
CA ALA A 19 10.64 -10.78 9.51
C ALA A 19 9.51 -11.02 8.50
N ASP A 20 9.88 -11.35 7.27
CA ASP A 20 8.90 -11.59 6.23
C ASP A 20 8.24 -12.96 6.35
N GLU A 21 8.91 -13.94 6.96
CA GLU A 21 8.34 -15.26 7.20
C GLU A 21 7.28 -15.22 8.30
N LEU A 22 6.10 -15.77 8.01
CA LEU A 22 5.04 -15.91 9.00
C LEU A 22 5.31 -17.13 9.89
N PRO A 23 5.05 -17.03 11.21
CA PRO A 23 5.09 -18.20 12.09
C PRO A 23 4.19 -19.33 11.57
N ALA A 24 4.62 -20.59 11.72
CA ALA A 24 3.93 -21.76 11.16
C ALA A 24 2.43 -21.84 11.52
N SER A 25 2.07 -21.47 12.74
CA SER A 25 0.68 -21.43 13.21
C SER A 25 -0.19 -20.42 12.44
N VAL A 26 0.40 -19.29 12.04
CA VAL A 26 -0.27 -18.23 11.26
C VAL A 26 -0.26 -18.58 9.78
N ALA A 27 0.86 -19.06 9.26
CA ALA A 27 1.00 -19.46 7.86
C ALA A 27 0.00 -20.55 7.48
N ALA A 28 -0.18 -21.55 8.34
CA ALA A 28 -1.16 -22.63 8.15
C ALA A 28 -2.61 -22.12 8.10
N ARG A 29 -2.95 -21.12 8.94
CA ARG A 29 -4.30 -20.55 9.00
C ARG A 29 -4.67 -19.75 7.74
N TYR A 30 -3.69 -19.09 7.13
CA TYR A 30 -3.92 -18.19 6.00
C TYR A 30 -3.43 -18.74 4.66
N ASN A 31 -2.84 -19.94 4.64
CA ASN A 31 -2.21 -20.56 3.48
C ASN A 31 -1.25 -19.61 2.74
N LEU A 32 -0.53 -18.79 3.51
CA LEU A 32 0.40 -17.78 3.03
C LEU A 32 1.65 -17.86 3.91
N PRO A 33 2.84 -18.13 3.34
CA PRO A 33 4.06 -18.26 4.12
C PRO A 33 4.70 -16.91 4.47
N LEU A 34 4.31 -15.83 3.77
CA LEU A 34 4.98 -14.54 3.83
C LEU A 34 4.06 -13.41 4.26
N LEU A 35 4.66 -12.44 4.95
CA LEU A 35 4.03 -11.22 5.42
C LEU A 35 3.85 -10.24 4.25
N ARG A 36 4.86 -10.04 3.42
CA ARG A 36 4.77 -9.19 2.22
C ARG A 36 4.27 -9.99 1.01
N ASP A 37 3.66 -9.28 0.08
CA ASP A 37 3.31 -9.85 -1.22
C ASP A 37 4.58 -9.99 -2.07
N SER A 38 4.84 -11.19 -2.58
CA SER A 38 6.05 -11.47 -3.37
C SER A 38 5.96 -11.02 -4.82
N ALA A 39 4.74 -10.78 -5.33
CA ALA A 39 4.52 -10.35 -6.70
C ALA A 39 3.34 -9.37 -6.79
N PRO A 40 3.47 -8.29 -7.59
CA PRO A 40 2.32 -7.47 -7.92
C PRO A 40 1.30 -8.31 -8.70
N ALA A 41 0.02 -8.02 -8.47
CA ALA A 41 -1.03 -8.64 -9.26
C ALA A 41 -0.81 -8.37 -10.75
N PRO A 42 -1.04 -9.35 -11.64
CA PRO A 42 -0.92 -9.12 -13.07
C PRO A 42 -1.98 -8.12 -13.53
N THR A 43 -1.56 -6.89 -13.80
CA THR A 43 -2.44 -5.84 -14.33
C THR A 43 -2.09 -5.55 -15.79
N PRO A 44 -3.06 -5.60 -16.73
CA PRO A 44 -2.88 -5.21 -18.11
C PRO A 44 -2.20 -3.83 -18.28
N THR A 45 -1.31 -3.71 -19.26
CA THR A 45 -0.53 -2.48 -19.48
C THR A 45 -1.43 -1.27 -19.77
N ARG A 46 -2.54 -1.48 -20.49
CA ARG A 46 -3.51 -0.42 -20.80
C ARG A 46 -4.16 0.14 -19.53
N GLU A 47 -4.58 -0.73 -18.62
CA GLU A 47 -5.21 -0.34 -17.35
C GLU A 47 -4.21 0.38 -16.45
N ARG A 48 -2.96 -0.09 -16.38
CA ARG A 48 -1.88 0.61 -15.66
C ARG A 48 -1.63 2.02 -16.21
N ALA A 49 -1.58 2.16 -17.53
CA ALA A 49 -1.39 3.46 -18.17
C ALA A 49 -2.57 4.42 -17.93
N GLN A 50 -3.80 3.89 -17.94
CA GLN A 50 -4.99 4.68 -17.65
C GLN A 50 -5.02 5.12 -16.18
N ALA A 51 -4.78 4.20 -15.24
CA ALA A 51 -4.71 4.51 -13.82
C ALA A 51 -3.63 5.55 -13.52
N ARG A 52 -2.46 5.44 -14.17
CA ARG A 52 -1.38 6.42 -14.03
C ARG A 52 -1.82 7.82 -14.43
N ARG A 53 -2.42 7.98 -15.63
CA ARG A 53 -2.90 9.29 -16.08
C ARG A 53 -3.93 9.90 -15.12
N ALA A 54 -4.90 9.10 -14.69
CA ALA A 54 -5.93 9.56 -13.75
C ALA A 54 -5.34 10.01 -12.41
N VAL A 55 -4.33 9.29 -11.90
CA VAL A 55 -3.61 9.67 -10.68
C VAL A 55 -2.82 10.97 -10.88
N GLU A 56 -2.11 11.12 -11.99
CA GLU A 56 -1.35 12.33 -12.31
C GLU A 56 -2.27 13.56 -12.40
N GLU A 57 -3.41 13.45 -13.10
CA GLU A 57 -4.42 14.51 -13.16
C GLU A 57 -5.00 14.86 -11.78
N THR A 58 -5.29 13.85 -10.96
CA THR A 58 -5.82 14.04 -9.60
C THR A 58 -4.81 14.75 -8.70
N ILE A 59 -3.53 14.35 -8.76
CA ILE A 59 -2.46 14.98 -7.99
C ILE A 59 -2.33 16.45 -8.36
N GLU A 60 -2.39 16.78 -9.66
CA GLU A 60 -2.28 18.15 -10.11
C GLU A 60 -3.47 19.01 -9.63
N ALA A 61 -4.69 18.47 -9.70
CA ALA A 61 -5.87 19.15 -9.17
C ALA A 61 -5.77 19.38 -7.65
N LEU A 62 -5.27 18.39 -6.90
CA LEU A 62 -5.08 18.51 -5.44
C LEU A 62 -4.01 19.53 -5.08
N ARG A 63 -2.91 19.62 -5.85
CA ARG A 63 -1.88 20.64 -5.64
C ARG A 63 -2.45 22.04 -5.84
N ALA A 64 -3.15 22.28 -6.95
CA ALA A 64 -3.80 23.55 -7.21
C ALA A 64 -4.82 23.94 -6.12
N LEU A 65 -5.55 22.96 -5.58
CA LEU A 65 -6.46 23.18 -4.45
C LEU A 65 -5.69 23.57 -3.18
N LEU A 66 -4.60 22.88 -2.85
CA LEU A 66 -3.79 23.18 -1.67
C LEU A 66 -3.14 24.56 -1.77
N ASP A 67 -2.62 24.92 -2.95
CA ASP A 67 -2.01 26.22 -3.19
C ASP A 67 -3.03 27.37 -3.13
N SER A 68 -4.27 27.12 -3.53
CA SER A 68 -5.37 28.10 -3.46
C SER A 68 -6.04 28.18 -2.08
N SER A 69 -5.89 27.18 -1.22
CA SER A 69 -6.55 27.12 0.10
C SER A 69 -5.79 27.88 1.21
N GLY A 70 -4.59 28.39 0.92
CA GLY A 70 -3.70 29.00 1.94
C GLY A 70 -3.22 27.99 2.99
N PRO A 71 -2.24 28.32 3.84
CA PRO A 71 -1.75 27.39 4.86
C PRO A 71 -2.87 27.00 5.82
N LEU A 72 -2.97 25.70 6.13
CA LEU A 72 -3.81 25.21 7.22
C LEU A 72 -3.40 25.91 8.52
N PRO A 73 -4.36 26.36 9.35
CA PRO A 73 -4.08 27.08 10.60
C PRO A 73 -3.26 26.25 11.59
#